data_AF-A0A2V8VAD8-F1
#
_entry.id   AF-A0A2V8VAD8-F1
#
_cell.length_a   1.000
_cell.length_b   1.000
_cell.length_c   1.000
_cell.angle_alpha   90.00
_cell.angle_beta   90.00
_cell.angle_gamma   90.00
#
_symmetry.space_group_name_H-M   'P 1'
#
loop_
_entity.id
_entity.type
_entity.pdbx_description
1 polymer ?
#
loop_
_entity_poly.entity_id
_entity_poly.type
_entity_poly.pdbx_seq_one_letter_code
_entity_poly.pdbx_strand_id
1 'polypeptide(L)'
;MRKETLGRQGKTEGQPAHSREVKLGCAFTQTTWDEQGYAIRDPDSTTYVGAIETAEQFGKRIYLEAWKRGWSRAVNKVVMGDGSEWIWNQADLHFPGATQILDLYHAREHLWGLARRLHPNDEVDQNRWMMIH
;
A
#
# COMPACT_ATOMS: atom_id res chain seq x y z
N MET A 1 -8.29 16.15 6.80
CA MET A 1 -9.61 15.67 7.31
C MET A 1 -10.74 16.72 7.31
N ARG A 2 -10.54 18.02 7.65
CA ARG A 2 -11.66 19.00 7.74
C ARG A 2 -12.52 19.19 6.47
N LYS A 3 -11.99 18.93 5.27
CA LYS A 3 -12.74 19.11 4.01
C LYS A 3 -13.89 18.10 3.83
N GLU A 4 -13.72 16.86 4.28
CA GLU A 4 -14.69 15.78 4.03
C GLU A 4 -15.92 15.86 4.95
N THR A 5 -15.81 16.51 6.10
CA THR A 5 -16.89 16.62 7.09
C THR A 5 -17.53 18.01 7.12
N LEU A 6 -17.10 18.89 6.21
CA LEU A 6 -17.57 20.27 6.13
C LEU A 6 -19.06 20.30 5.72
N GLY A 7 -19.90 20.93 6.54
CA GLY A 7 -21.35 21.03 6.32
C GLY A 7 -22.16 19.76 6.66
N ARG A 8 -21.54 18.73 7.26
CA ARG A 8 -22.24 17.50 7.68
C ARG A 8 -22.50 17.52 9.18
N GLN A 9 -23.75 17.30 9.56
CA GLN A 9 -24.16 17.20 10.97
C GLN A 9 -23.60 15.91 11.59
N GLY A 10 -22.94 16.02 12.74
CA GLY A 10 -22.49 14.86 13.51
C GLY A 10 -23.65 14.08 14.13
N LYS A 11 -23.41 12.81 14.49
CA LYS A 11 -24.40 11.98 15.21
C LYS A 11 -24.71 12.51 16.61
N THR A 12 -23.77 13.23 17.21
CA THR A 12 -23.93 13.91 18.50
C THR A 12 -24.28 15.37 18.26
N GLU A 13 -25.38 15.84 18.85
CA GLU A 13 -25.82 17.23 18.71
C GLU A 13 -24.73 18.21 19.20
N GLY A 14 -24.46 19.24 18.41
CA GLY A 14 -23.40 20.21 18.68
C GLY A 14 -21.97 19.75 18.35
N GLN A 15 -21.75 18.50 17.92
CA GLN A 15 -20.43 18.03 17.50
C GLN A 15 -20.30 17.92 15.97
N PRO A 16 -19.11 18.22 15.41
CA PRO A 16 -18.87 18.05 13.97
C PRO A 16 -18.89 16.57 13.57
N ALA A 17 -19.18 16.29 12.30
CA ALA A 17 -19.02 14.94 11.76
C ALA A 17 -17.55 14.49 11.80
N HIS A 18 -17.34 13.21 12.09
CA HIS A 18 -16.02 12.58 12.16
C HIS A 18 -15.88 11.50 11.08
N SER A 19 -14.72 11.44 10.44
CA SER A 19 -14.33 10.28 9.63
C SER A 19 -13.68 9.23 10.52
N ARG A 20 -13.74 7.97 10.06
CA ARG A 20 -12.98 6.86 10.63
C ARG A 20 -12.12 6.29 9.52
N GLU A 21 -10.85 6.05 9.79
CA GLU A 21 -9.96 5.39 8.84
C GLU A 21 -9.96 3.89 9.10
N VAL A 22 -10.02 3.10 8.04
CA VAL A 22 -9.78 1.67 8.10
C VAL A 22 -8.35 1.44 7.60
N LYS A 23 -7.57 0.67 8.34
CA LYS A 23 -6.24 0.22 7.92
C LYS A 23 -6.31 -1.27 7.65
N LEU A 24 -5.76 -1.71 6.51
CA LEU A 24 -5.75 -3.10 6.07
C LEU A 24 -4.35 -3.45 5.60
N GLY A 25 -3.92 -4.69 5.84
CA GLY A 25 -2.69 -5.21 5.28
C GLY A 25 -2.57 -6.71 5.45
N CYS A 26 -1.53 -7.27 4.83
CA CYS A 26 -1.22 -8.67 4.97
C CYS A 26 0.29 -8.89 5.05
N ALA A 27 0.68 -10.00 5.68
CA ALA A 27 2.05 -10.49 5.69
C ALA A 27 2.03 -11.94 5.19
N PHE A 28 3.01 -12.30 4.37
CA PHE A 28 3.17 -13.62 3.78
C PHE A 28 4.63 -13.89 3.45
N THR A 29 4.96 -15.13 3.10
CA THR A 29 6.30 -15.52 2.66
C THR A 29 6.28 -16.01 1.21
N GLN A 30 7.42 -15.91 0.55
CA GLN A 30 7.65 -16.46 -0.78
C GLN A 30 9.02 -17.10 -0.77
N THR A 31 9.08 -18.42 -0.96
CA THR A 31 10.33 -19.19 -0.93
C THR A 31 10.61 -19.96 -2.21
N THR A 32 9.68 -19.96 -3.16
CA THR A 32 9.76 -20.72 -4.42
C THR A 32 9.31 -19.88 -5.62
N TRP A 33 9.56 -20.41 -6.81
CA TRP A 33 9.18 -19.83 -8.09
C TRP A 33 8.51 -20.89 -8.97
N ASP A 34 7.66 -20.46 -9.91
CA ASP A 34 7.13 -21.33 -10.95
C ASP A 34 8.16 -21.62 -12.05
N GLU A 35 7.77 -22.44 -13.04
CA GLU A 35 8.62 -22.81 -14.17
C GLU A 35 9.02 -21.60 -15.04
N GLN A 36 8.26 -20.51 -15.00
CA GLN A 36 8.52 -19.27 -15.72
C GLN A 36 9.35 -18.27 -14.88
N GLY A 37 9.67 -18.62 -13.63
CA GLY A 37 10.48 -17.80 -12.72
C GLY A 37 9.68 -16.77 -11.91
N TYR A 38 8.35 -16.82 -11.90
CA TYR A 38 7.54 -15.94 -11.05
C TYR A 38 7.51 -16.43 -9.61
N ALA A 39 7.67 -15.51 -8.66
CA ALA A 39 7.65 -15.84 -7.24
C ALA A 39 6.26 -16.35 -6.81
N ILE A 40 6.22 -17.53 -6.22
CA ILE A 40 4.99 -18.13 -5.70
C ILE A 40 4.87 -17.79 -4.21
N ARG A 41 3.65 -17.44 -3.78
CA ARG A 41 3.35 -17.28 -2.36
C ARG A 41 3.29 -18.65 -1.68
N ASP A 42 4.03 -18.79 -0.57
CA ASP A 42 4.01 -20.05 0.18
C ASP A 42 2.58 -20.35 0.65
N PRO A 43 2.09 -21.59 0.45
CA PRO A 43 0.76 -21.98 0.91
C PRO A 43 0.57 -21.70 2.40
N ASP A 44 -0.62 -21.23 2.77
CA ASP A 44 -1.03 -20.94 4.16
C ASP A 44 -0.13 -19.95 4.93
N SER A 45 0.74 -19.20 4.23
CA SER A 45 1.62 -18.23 4.88
C SER A 45 0.96 -16.88 5.15
N THR A 46 -0.18 -16.58 4.54
CA THR A 46 -0.80 -15.24 4.62
C THR A 46 -1.54 -15.03 5.94
N THR A 47 -1.30 -13.92 6.62
CA THR A 47 -2.28 -13.34 7.57
C THR A 47 -2.72 -11.99 7.07
N TYR A 48 -4.01 -11.74 7.17
CA TYR A 48 -4.62 -10.45 6.97
C TYR A 48 -4.89 -9.81 8.34
N VAL A 49 -4.60 -8.52 8.45
CA VAL A 49 -4.96 -7.70 9.61
C VAL A 49 -5.72 -6.48 9.14
N GLY A 50 -6.69 -6.07 9.93
CA GLY A 50 -7.50 -4.91 9.63
C GLY A 50 -8.25 -4.39 10.84
N ALA A 51 -8.30 -3.08 10.99
CA ALA A 51 -9.12 -2.43 12.02
C ALA A 51 -9.41 -0.96 11.67
N ILE A 52 -10.39 -0.41 12.37
CA ILE A 52 -10.57 1.03 12.44
C ILE A 52 -9.63 1.55 13.52
N GLU A 53 -8.44 1.97 13.12
CA GLU A 53 -7.35 2.35 14.03
C GLU A 53 -6.41 3.38 13.37
N THR A 54 -5.51 3.97 14.17
CA THR A 54 -4.51 4.90 13.65
C THR A 54 -3.42 4.17 12.85
N ALA A 55 -2.69 4.90 12.00
CA ALA A 55 -1.54 4.36 11.28
C ALA A 55 -0.47 3.76 12.24
N GLU A 56 -0.25 4.38 13.40
CA GLU A 56 0.73 3.91 14.40
C GLU A 56 0.30 2.59 15.05
N GLN A 57 -0.99 2.45 15.41
CA GLN A 57 -1.52 1.21 15.96
C GLN A 57 -1.43 0.07 14.95
N PHE A 58 -1.78 0.38 13.70
CA PHE A 58 -1.67 -0.55 12.59
C PHE A 58 -0.22 -0.97 12.31
N GLY A 59 0.74 -0.02 12.31
CA GLY A 59 2.16 -0.28 12.11
C GLY A 59 2.72 -1.32 13.09
N LYS A 60 2.42 -1.16 14.38
CA LYS A 60 2.79 -2.14 15.43
C LYS A 60 2.16 -3.52 15.16
N ARG A 61 0.90 -3.55 14.75
CA ARG A 61 0.16 -4.79 14.47
C ARG A 61 0.75 -5.55 13.28
N ILE A 62 0.94 -4.88 12.15
CA ILE A 62 1.48 -5.53 10.94
C ILE A 62 2.94 -5.96 11.14
N TYR A 63 3.73 -5.19 11.90
CA TYR A 63 5.09 -5.57 12.28
C TYR A 63 5.11 -6.90 13.05
N LEU A 64 4.22 -7.07 14.02
CA LEU A 64 4.12 -8.33 14.77
C LEU A 64 3.78 -9.51 13.87
N GLU A 65 2.86 -9.34 12.91
CA GLU A 65 2.48 -10.39 11.98
C GLU A 65 3.60 -10.76 10.99
N ALA A 66 4.39 -9.78 10.55
CA ALA A 66 5.59 -10.02 9.77
C ALA A 66 6.68 -10.73 10.58
N TRP A 67 6.88 -10.33 11.85
CA TRP A 67 7.85 -10.96 12.74
C TRP A 67 7.56 -12.45 12.97
N LYS A 68 6.29 -12.78 13.25
CA LYS A 68 5.82 -14.17 13.38
C LYS A 68 6.10 -15.02 12.14
N ARG A 69 6.19 -14.39 10.96
CA ARG A 69 6.47 -15.04 9.65
C ARG A 69 7.95 -15.15 9.33
N GLY A 70 8.82 -14.82 10.27
CA GLY A 70 10.26 -14.93 10.08
C GLY A 70 10.90 -13.70 9.47
N TRP A 71 10.37 -12.50 9.75
CA TRP A 71 11.02 -11.25 9.33
C TRP A 71 12.53 -11.24 9.59
N SER A 72 12.98 -11.66 10.77
CA SER A 72 14.41 -11.67 11.15
C SER A 72 15.28 -12.57 10.28
N ARG A 73 14.73 -13.66 9.77
CA ARG A 73 15.41 -14.68 8.95
C ARG A 73 15.16 -14.54 7.45
N ALA A 74 14.31 -13.60 7.04
CA ALA A 74 14.05 -13.33 5.63
C ALA A 74 15.31 -12.75 4.96
N VAL A 75 15.71 -13.37 3.85
CA VAL A 75 16.84 -12.90 3.02
C VAL A 75 16.49 -11.58 2.36
N ASN A 76 15.31 -11.52 1.75
CA ASN A 76 14.74 -10.32 1.16
C ASN A 76 13.57 -9.85 2.02
N LYS A 77 13.56 -8.56 2.36
CA LYS A 77 12.55 -7.91 3.18
C LYS A 77 11.88 -6.85 2.34
N VAL A 78 10.57 -6.96 2.13
CA VAL A 78 9.83 -6.09 1.23
C VAL A 78 8.60 -5.53 1.94
N VAL A 79 8.34 -4.24 1.75
CA VAL A 79 7.07 -3.59 2.09
C VAL A 79 6.46 -3.08 0.78
N MET A 80 5.23 -3.50 0.49
CA MET A 80 4.45 -2.98 -0.63
C MET A 80 3.39 -2.01 -0.13
N GLY A 81 3.19 -0.89 -0.83
CA GLY A 81 2.26 0.15 -0.43
C GLY A 81 1.69 0.95 -1.62
N ASP A 82 0.65 1.73 -1.35
CA ASP A 82 -0.10 2.51 -2.34
C ASP A 82 0.50 3.88 -2.68
N GLY A 83 1.66 4.21 -2.10
CA GLY A 83 2.27 5.52 -2.29
C GLY A 83 1.87 6.54 -1.22
N SER A 84 0.91 6.23 -0.34
CA SER A 84 0.53 7.10 0.77
C SER A 84 1.69 7.30 1.76
N GLU A 85 1.95 8.55 2.13
CA GLU A 85 3.04 8.94 3.04
C GLU A 85 3.01 8.17 4.37
N TRP A 86 1.82 7.91 4.92
CA TRP A 86 1.70 7.19 6.19
C TRP A 86 2.22 5.74 6.09
N ILE A 87 2.11 5.08 4.93
CA ILE A 87 2.64 3.71 4.75
C ILE A 87 4.16 3.74 4.80
N TRP A 88 4.79 4.68 4.09
CA TRP A 88 6.25 4.82 4.06
C TRP A 88 6.81 5.21 5.41
N ASN A 89 6.15 6.12 6.12
CA ASN A 89 6.53 6.46 7.50
C ASN A 89 6.47 5.25 8.45
N GLN A 90 5.46 4.38 8.31
CA GLN A 90 5.41 3.14 9.09
C GLN A 90 6.43 2.10 8.58
N ALA A 91 6.72 2.06 7.28
CA ALA A 91 7.73 1.20 6.69
C ALA A 91 9.13 1.51 7.23
N ASP A 92 9.52 2.79 7.22
CA ASP A 92 10.80 3.26 7.75
C ASP A 92 10.94 2.97 9.24
N LEU A 93 9.87 3.17 10.01
CA LEU A 93 9.86 2.98 11.45
C LEU A 93 9.95 1.50 11.86
N HIS A 94 9.15 0.64 11.24
CA HIS A 94 8.98 -0.75 11.68
C HIS A 94 9.76 -1.76 10.86
N PHE A 95 10.13 -1.43 9.62
CA PHE A 95 10.78 -2.35 8.68
C PHE A 95 12.08 -1.75 8.13
N PRO A 96 13.03 -1.34 9.00
CA PRO A 96 14.25 -0.71 8.55
C PRO A 96 15.05 -1.64 7.63
N GLY A 97 15.49 -1.10 6.49
CA GLY A 97 16.23 -1.84 5.47
C GLY A 97 15.36 -2.69 4.54
N ALA A 98 14.03 -2.64 4.66
CA ALA A 98 13.14 -3.27 3.70
C ALA A 98 13.12 -2.50 2.38
N THR A 99 13.05 -3.22 1.26
CA THR A 99 12.75 -2.64 -0.04
C THR A 99 11.29 -2.18 -0.04
N GLN A 100 11.07 -0.89 -0.27
CA GLN A 100 9.74 -0.30 -0.39
C GLN A 100 9.33 -0.29 -1.87
N ILE A 101 8.21 -0.93 -2.19
CA ILE A 101 7.73 -1.09 -3.57
C ILE A 101 6.33 -0.47 -3.68
N LEU A 102 6.16 0.47 -4.62
CA LEU A 102 4.86 1.01 -4.96
C LEU A 102 4.04 -0.07 -5.68
N ASP A 103 2.76 -0.22 -5.31
CA ASP A 103 1.92 -1.19 -5.99
C ASP A 103 1.68 -0.84 -7.47
N LEU A 104 1.39 -1.87 -8.25
CA LEU A 104 1.27 -1.75 -9.70
C LEU A 104 0.14 -0.81 -10.12
N TYR A 105 -0.97 -0.74 -9.36
CA TYR A 105 -2.09 0.12 -9.71
C TYR A 105 -1.67 1.59 -9.63
N HIS A 106 -1.07 2.00 -8.52
CA HIS A 106 -0.62 3.38 -8.31
C HIS A 106 0.57 3.74 -9.20
N ALA A 107 1.49 2.80 -9.43
CA ALA A 107 2.56 2.99 -10.42
C ALA A 107 1.99 3.30 -11.81
N ARG A 108 0.98 2.53 -12.25
CA ARG A 108 0.31 2.77 -13.54
C ARG A 108 -0.48 4.09 -13.56
N GLU A 109 -1.08 4.49 -12.45
CA GLU A 109 -1.75 5.79 -12.35
C GLU A 109 -0.76 6.94 -12.59
N HIS A 110 0.43 6.87 -12.00
CA HIS A 110 1.49 7.86 -12.21
C HIS A 110 2.01 7.88 -13.65
N LEU A 111 2.24 6.70 -14.25
CA LEU A 111 2.64 6.57 -15.65
C LEU A 111 1.61 7.21 -16.59
N TRP A 112 0.32 6.94 -16.37
CA TRP A 112 -0.75 7.58 -17.12
C TRP A 112 -0.81 9.10 -16.92
N GLY A 113 -0.57 9.56 -15.69
CA GLY A 113 -0.46 10.99 -15.38
C GLY A 113 0.67 11.67 -16.16
N LEU A 114 1.80 10.98 -16.34
CA LEU A 114 2.93 11.46 -17.14
C LEU A 114 2.62 11.44 -18.64
N ALA A 115 2.09 10.33 -19.16
CA ALA A 115 1.74 10.19 -20.58
C ALA A 115 0.83 11.32 -21.06
N ARG A 116 -0.21 11.66 -20.27
CA ARG A 116 -1.14 12.76 -20.57
C ARG A 116 -0.50 14.15 -20.59
N ARG A 117 0.60 14.35 -19.85
CA ARG A 117 1.37 15.60 -19.85
C ARG A 117 2.34 15.68 -21.03
N LEU A 118 2.94 14.55 -21.41
CA LEU A 118 3.85 14.47 -22.55
C LEU A 118 3.12 14.60 -23.89
N HIS A 119 1.91 14.05 -23.99
CA HIS A 119 1.10 14.03 -25.20
C HIS A 119 -0.31 14.60 -24.96
N PRO A 120 -0.45 15.93 -24.78
CA PRO A 120 -1.75 16.54 -24.47
C PRO A 120 -2.74 16.37 -25.62
N ASN A 121 -3.94 15.85 -25.33
CA ASN A 121 -5.02 15.58 -26.30
C ASN A 121 -4.65 14.61 -27.44
N ASP A 122 -3.55 13.87 -27.32
CA ASP A 122 -3.15 12.84 -28.30
C ASP A 122 -3.23 11.45 -27.67
N GLU A 123 -4.40 10.83 -27.78
CA GLU A 123 -4.67 9.51 -27.20
C GLU A 123 -3.84 8.39 -27.85
N VAL A 124 -3.45 8.54 -29.12
CA VAL A 124 -2.66 7.54 -29.84
C VAL A 124 -1.26 7.48 -29.26
N ASP A 125 -0.61 8.64 -29.11
CA ASP A 125 0.73 8.69 -28.55
C ASP A 125 0.75 8.39 -27.04
N GLN A 126 -0.28 8.77 -26.29
CA GLN A 126 -0.44 8.35 -24.89
C GLN A 126 -0.47 6.83 -24.74
N ASN A 127 -1.30 6.14 -25.53
CA ASN A 127 -1.40 4.67 -25.50
C ASN A 127 -0.09 4.02 -25.94
N ARG A 128 0.55 4.55 -26.99
CA ARG A 128 1.84 4.06 -27.48
C ARG A 128 2.91 4.15 -26.42
N TRP A 129 2.96 5.25 -25.67
CA TRP A 129 3.92 5.45 -24.60
C TRP A 129 3.73 4.42 -23.47
N MET A 130 2.48 4.15 -23.06
CA MET A 130 2.10 3.18 -22.02
C MET A 130 2.30 1.71 -22.41
N MET A 131 2.43 1.40 -23.71
CA MET A 131 2.76 0.04 -24.15
C MET A 131 4.26 -0.27 -24.01
N ILE A 132 5.09 0.76 -23.95
CA ILE A 132 6.55 0.65 -23.87
C ILE A 132 7.03 0.78 -22.41
N HIS A 133 6.35 1.60 -21.60
CA HIS A 133 6.72 1.96 -20.23
C HIS A 133 5.61 1.58 -19.24
#